data_AF-B9S7Q9-F1
#
_entry.id   AF-B9S7Q9-F1
#
_cell.length_a   1.000
_cell.length_b   1.000
_cell.length_c   1.000
_cell.angle_alpha   90.00
_cell.angle_beta   90.00
_cell.angle_gamma   90.00
#
_symmetry.space_group_name_H-M   'P 1'
#
loop_
_entity.id
_entity.type
_entity.pdbx_description
1 polymer ?
#
loop_
_entity_poly.entity_id
_entity_poly.type
_entity_poly.pdbx_seq_one_letter_code
_entity_poly.pdbx_strand_id
1 'polypeptide(L)'
;MAVPVEEAIAALSTFSLEDDQPEVQGPAALVSSERGSTASPVEYIDVSAYRLSLSEDTKALNQLNALIQEGKGMASVLYTYRSCVKALPQLPDSMKHSQADLYMETYQVLDLEMSRLREIQRWQASAASKLAADMQRFSRPERRINGPTITHLWSMLKLLDVLVQLDHLKNAKASIPNDFSWYKRTFTQVSIQWQDIDSMREELDDLQIFLSTRWAILLNLHVEMFRVNNVEDILQVLIVFAVESLELDFALLFPERHILLRVLPVLVVLATSSEKDSESLYKRVKINRLINIFKNDPVIPAFPDLHLSPAAILKELSMYFQKFSSQTRLLTLPAPHELPPREAQEYP
;
A
#
# COMPACT_ATOMS: atom_id res chain seq x y z
N MET A 1 -15.23 -65.14 18.17
CA MET A 1 -15.66 -63.74 18.35
C MET A 1 -14.69 -62.89 17.54
N ALA A 2 -15.16 -62.24 16.49
CA ALA A 2 -14.32 -61.37 15.67
C ALA A 2 -14.28 -59.98 16.30
N VAL A 3 -13.09 -59.46 16.55
CA VAL A 3 -12.92 -58.09 17.07
C VAL A 3 -13.36 -57.12 15.96
N PRO A 4 -14.27 -56.18 16.24
CA PRO A 4 -14.65 -55.13 15.30
C PRO A 4 -13.43 -54.36 14.82
N VAL A 5 -13.36 -54.07 13.52
CA VAL A 5 -12.22 -53.39 12.88
C VAL A 5 -11.94 -52.03 13.54
N GLU A 6 -12.98 -51.34 13.98
CA GLU A 6 -12.89 -50.04 14.65
C GLU A 6 -12.21 -50.13 16.02
N GLU A 7 -12.47 -51.20 16.78
CA GLU A 7 -11.79 -51.47 18.06
C GLU A 7 -10.31 -51.82 17.85
N ALA A 8 -10.00 -52.57 16.79
CA ALA A 8 -8.61 -52.90 16.44
C ALA A 8 -7.81 -51.64 16.03
N ILE A 9 -8.43 -50.71 15.29
CA ILE A 9 -7.80 -49.43 14.90
C ILE A 9 -7.60 -48.54 16.13
N ALA A 10 -8.58 -48.46 17.03
CA ALA A 10 -8.45 -47.70 18.27
C ALA A 10 -7.34 -48.25 19.16
N ALA A 11 -7.20 -49.58 19.25
CA ALA A 11 -6.13 -50.23 20.00
C ALA A 11 -4.73 -50.01 19.39
N LEU A 12 -4.61 -49.84 18.07
CA LEU A 12 -3.32 -49.50 17.44
C LEU A 12 -2.92 -48.04 17.70
N SER A 13 -3.89 -47.14 17.84
CA SER A 13 -3.64 -45.72 18.12
C SER A 13 -3.13 -45.44 19.54
N THR A 14 -3.22 -46.41 20.45
CA THR A 14 -2.69 -46.29 21.83
C THR A 14 -1.24 -46.74 21.97
N PHE A 15 -0.64 -47.32 20.93
CA PHE A 15 0.79 -47.63 20.91
C PHE A 15 1.59 -46.40 20.48
N SER A 16 2.39 -45.85 21.39
CA SER A 16 3.57 -45.05 21.01
C SER A 16 4.70 -46.01 20.70
N LEU A 17 5.14 -46.01 19.44
CA LEU A 17 6.39 -46.65 19.04
C LEU A 17 7.49 -45.61 19.29
N GLU A 18 8.32 -45.84 20.32
CA GLU A 18 9.56 -45.07 20.47
C GLU A 18 10.53 -45.52 19.39
N ASP A 19 11.00 -44.58 18.58
CA ASP A 19 11.96 -44.84 17.51
C ASP A 19 13.37 -44.86 18.11
N ASP A 20 13.89 -46.06 18.37
CA ASP A 20 15.26 -46.28 18.85
C ASP A 20 16.32 -46.12 17.73
N GLN A 21 15.94 -45.64 16.54
CA GLN A 21 16.91 -45.37 15.47
C GLN A 21 17.82 -44.19 15.84
N PRO A 22 19.15 -44.35 15.73
CA PRO A 22 20.06 -43.24 15.92
C PRO A 22 19.81 -42.18 14.85
N GLU A 23 19.59 -40.93 15.25
CA GLU A 23 19.52 -39.78 14.34
C GLU A 23 20.85 -39.65 13.57
N VAL A 24 20.90 -40.19 12.34
CA VAL A 24 22.09 -40.14 11.47
C VAL A 24 22.39 -38.72 11.00
N GLN A 25 21.41 -37.81 11.09
CA GLN A 25 21.57 -36.39 10.84
C GLN A 25 21.28 -35.64 12.13
N GLY A 26 22.29 -34.99 12.69
CA GLY A 26 22.09 -34.04 13.79
C GLY A 26 21.13 -32.93 13.35
N PRO A 27 20.46 -32.24 14.30
CA PRO A 27 19.44 -31.24 13.99
C PRO A 27 20.03 -30.22 13.01
N ALA A 28 19.55 -30.26 11.77
CA ALA A 28 19.80 -29.20 10.82
C ALA A 28 19.01 -27.99 11.31
N ALA A 29 19.63 -27.19 12.18
CA ALA A 29 19.14 -25.87 12.53
C ALA A 29 19.29 -24.97 11.30
N LEU A 30 18.42 -25.18 10.31
CA LEU A 30 18.17 -24.20 9.27
C LEU A 30 17.51 -23.02 9.97
N VAL A 31 18.27 -21.96 10.17
CA VAL A 31 17.70 -20.67 10.53
C VAL A 31 16.94 -20.18 9.29
N SER A 32 15.66 -20.52 9.21
CA SER A 32 14.78 -19.88 8.24
C SER A 32 14.73 -18.40 8.58
N SER A 33 15.13 -17.56 7.61
CA SER A 33 14.90 -16.12 7.69
C SER A 33 13.40 -15.79 7.62
N GLU A 34 12.56 -16.75 7.25
CA GLU A 34 11.11 -16.60 7.20
C GLU A 34 10.54 -16.80 8.61
N ARG A 35 10.67 -15.79 9.47
CA ARG A 35 9.89 -15.72 10.71
C ARG A 35 8.45 -15.31 10.41
N GLY A 36 7.71 -16.15 9.68
CA GLY A 36 6.28 -15.91 9.47
C GLY A 36 5.65 -16.80 8.41
N SER A 37 4.59 -17.51 8.82
CA SER A 37 3.60 -18.16 7.95
C SER A 37 2.68 -17.13 7.25
N THR A 38 3.25 -16.04 6.71
CA THR A 38 2.47 -15.00 6.00
C THR A 38 2.68 -15.04 4.49
N ALA A 39 3.64 -15.83 4.01
CA ALA A 39 3.86 -16.09 2.59
C ALA A 39 3.56 -17.56 2.29
N SER A 40 2.74 -17.82 1.27
CA SER A 40 2.49 -19.16 0.74
C SER A 40 3.12 -19.25 -0.64
N PRO A 41 4.08 -20.17 -0.89
CA PRO A 41 4.72 -20.33 -2.19
C PRO A 41 3.74 -20.67 -3.32
N VAL A 42 2.60 -21.30 -2.97
CA VAL A 42 1.53 -21.69 -3.89
C VAL A 42 0.30 -20.80 -3.75
N GLU A 43 0.43 -19.67 -3.04
CA GLU A 43 -0.67 -18.74 -2.75
C GLU A 43 -1.92 -19.48 -2.29
N TYR A 44 -1.76 -20.51 -1.46
CA TYR A 44 -2.88 -21.27 -0.89
C TYR A 44 -3.90 -21.82 -1.92
N ILE A 45 -3.51 -22.01 -3.19
CA ILE A 45 -4.38 -22.51 -4.28
C ILE A 45 -4.96 -23.90 -3.93
N ASP A 46 -4.21 -24.66 -3.15
CA ASP A 46 -4.52 -26.00 -2.66
C ASP A 46 -5.59 -26.04 -1.56
N VAL A 47 -5.95 -24.92 -0.92
CA VAL A 47 -6.95 -24.88 0.18
C VAL A 47 -8.31 -25.47 -0.25
N SER A 48 -8.67 -25.33 -1.53
CA SER A 48 -9.91 -25.92 -2.07
C SER A 48 -9.90 -27.46 -2.03
N ALA A 49 -8.74 -28.09 -2.16
CA ALA A 49 -8.59 -29.54 -2.08
C ALA A 49 -8.82 -30.07 -0.66
N TYR A 50 -8.52 -29.27 0.36
CA TYR A 50 -8.61 -29.65 1.78
C TYR A 50 -9.99 -29.35 2.42
N ARG A 51 -10.96 -28.82 1.66
CA ARG A 51 -12.33 -28.49 2.13
C ARG A 51 -12.34 -27.66 3.43
N LEU A 52 -11.36 -26.78 3.60
CA LEU A 52 -11.25 -25.93 4.79
C LEU A 52 -12.31 -24.82 4.78
N SER A 53 -12.77 -24.41 5.96
CA SER A 53 -13.70 -23.29 6.15
C SER A 53 -13.12 -21.92 5.78
N LEU A 54 -11.82 -21.86 5.46
CA LEU A 54 -11.07 -20.63 5.14
C LEU A 54 -10.94 -20.35 3.64
N SER A 55 -11.66 -21.09 2.78
CA SER A 55 -11.54 -20.95 1.32
C SER A 55 -11.82 -19.54 0.80
N GLU A 56 -12.81 -18.84 1.37
CA GLU A 56 -13.08 -17.44 1.00
C GLU A 56 -11.97 -16.48 1.45
N ASP A 57 -11.44 -16.67 2.66
CA ASP A 57 -10.38 -15.82 3.21
C ASP A 57 -9.11 -15.98 2.39
N THR A 58 -8.85 -17.20 1.96
CA THR A 58 -7.75 -17.54 1.06
C THR A 58 -7.87 -16.84 -0.30
N LYS A 59 -9.06 -16.86 -0.92
CA LYS A 59 -9.29 -16.16 -2.19
C LYS A 59 -9.04 -14.65 -2.06
N ALA A 60 -9.52 -14.06 -0.96
CA ALA A 60 -9.31 -12.65 -0.68
C ALA A 60 -7.82 -12.33 -0.44
N LEU A 61 -7.10 -13.15 0.32
CA LEU A 61 -5.65 -13.02 0.50
C LEU A 61 -4.89 -13.04 -0.82
N ASN A 62 -5.22 -13.97 -1.72
CA ASN A 62 -4.57 -14.08 -3.02
C ASN A 62 -4.85 -12.85 -3.89
N GLN A 63 -6.09 -12.36 -3.86
CA GLN A 63 -6.45 -11.14 -4.57
C GLN A 63 -5.65 -9.93 -4.06
N LEU A 64 -5.51 -9.77 -2.74
CA LEU A 64 -4.69 -8.70 -2.16
C LEU A 64 -3.20 -8.88 -2.53
N ASN A 65 -2.68 -10.10 -2.49
CA ASN A 65 -1.28 -10.39 -2.84
C ASN A 65 -0.98 -10.09 -4.31
N ALA A 66 -1.88 -10.45 -5.23
CA ALA A 66 -1.75 -10.10 -6.65
C ALA A 66 -1.65 -8.59 -6.84
N LEU A 67 -2.55 -7.82 -6.21
CA LEU A 67 -2.49 -6.36 -6.25
C LEU A 67 -1.18 -5.83 -5.66
N ILE A 68 -0.72 -6.36 -4.52
CA ILE A 68 0.56 -5.95 -3.92
C ILE A 68 1.72 -6.14 -4.90
N GLN A 69 1.77 -7.25 -5.64
CA GLN A 69 2.84 -7.51 -6.61
C GLN A 69 2.74 -6.58 -7.83
N GLU A 70 1.55 -6.40 -8.39
CA GLU A 70 1.30 -5.47 -9.51
C GLU A 70 1.73 -4.04 -9.13
N GLY A 71 1.29 -3.55 -7.97
CA GLY A 71 1.59 -2.20 -7.51
C GLY A 71 3.08 -1.98 -7.18
N LYS A 72 3.80 -3.02 -6.71
CA LYS A 72 5.27 -2.96 -6.58
C LYS A 72 5.98 -2.82 -7.92
N GLY A 73 5.47 -3.49 -8.96
CA GLY A 73 5.93 -3.30 -10.34
C GLY A 73 5.74 -1.85 -10.80
N MET A 74 4.55 -1.29 -10.57
CA MET A 74 4.23 0.11 -10.89
C MET A 74 5.09 1.11 -10.12
N ALA A 75 5.38 0.84 -8.84
CA ALA A 75 6.27 1.68 -8.04
C ALA A 75 7.69 1.71 -8.64
N SER A 76 8.17 0.57 -9.13
CA SER A 76 9.47 0.48 -9.82
C SER A 76 9.49 1.30 -11.12
N VAL A 77 8.38 1.31 -11.87
CA VAL A 77 8.21 2.16 -13.07
C VAL A 77 8.28 3.65 -12.71
N LEU A 78 7.51 4.10 -11.71
CA LEU A 78 7.55 5.51 -11.28
C LEU A 78 8.92 5.92 -10.75
N TYR A 79 9.57 5.04 -9.99
CA TYR A 79 10.89 5.30 -9.45
C TYR A 79 11.96 5.45 -10.53
N THR A 80 11.91 4.61 -11.56
CA THR A 80 12.85 4.65 -12.68
C THR A 80 12.49 5.67 -13.75
N TYR A 81 11.31 6.32 -13.65
CA TYR A 81 10.89 7.38 -14.56
C TYR A 81 11.92 8.52 -14.61
N ARG A 82 12.37 8.82 -15.82
CA ARG A 82 13.26 9.94 -16.16
C ARG A 82 12.61 10.78 -17.25
N SER A 83 12.87 12.09 -17.23
CA SER A 83 12.25 13.00 -18.20
C SER A 83 12.66 12.65 -19.62
N CYS A 84 11.66 12.37 -20.46
CA CYS A 84 11.80 12.20 -21.90
C CYS A 84 12.05 13.55 -22.57
N VAL A 85 11.39 14.61 -22.10
CA VAL A 85 11.51 15.95 -22.69
C VAL A 85 12.94 16.48 -22.66
N LYS A 86 13.70 16.18 -21.59
CA LYS A 86 15.11 16.58 -21.51
C LYS A 86 15.99 15.99 -22.61
N ALA A 87 15.57 14.90 -23.24
CA ALA A 87 16.29 14.26 -24.34
C ALA A 87 15.80 14.71 -25.72
N LEU A 88 14.68 15.46 -25.80
CA LEU A 88 14.12 15.89 -27.07
C LEU A 88 14.93 17.05 -27.69
N PRO A 89 15.20 17.01 -29.01
CA PRO A 89 15.92 18.09 -29.69
C PRO A 89 15.06 19.36 -29.75
N GLN A 90 15.70 20.52 -29.53
CA GLN A 90 15.07 21.82 -29.79
C GLN A 90 15.41 22.28 -31.21
N LEU A 91 14.40 22.41 -32.07
CA LEU A 91 14.59 22.90 -33.44
C LEU A 91 14.44 24.43 -33.51
N PRO A 92 15.25 25.13 -34.33
CA PRO A 92 15.03 26.54 -34.65
C PRO A 92 13.72 26.76 -35.42
N ASP A 93 13.11 27.94 -35.25
CA ASP A 93 11.84 28.33 -35.90
C ASP A 93 11.87 28.30 -37.45
N SER A 94 13.06 28.22 -38.05
CA SER A 94 13.27 28.16 -39.49
C SER A 94 12.94 26.80 -40.12
N MET A 95 12.81 25.71 -39.34
CA MET A 95 12.58 24.34 -39.84
C MET A 95 11.14 23.84 -39.63
N LYS A 96 10.14 24.61 -40.08
CA LYS A 96 8.71 24.33 -39.81
C LYS A 96 8.18 22.97 -40.29
N HIS A 97 8.68 22.42 -41.41
CA HIS A 97 8.22 21.09 -41.88
C HIS A 97 8.80 19.96 -41.03
N SER A 98 10.10 20.01 -40.72
CA SER A 98 10.74 19.09 -39.77
C SER A 98 10.17 19.21 -38.35
N GLN A 99 9.51 20.33 -38.03
CA GLN A 99 8.86 20.55 -36.76
C GLN A 99 7.58 19.73 -36.59
N ALA A 100 6.78 19.53 -37.65
CA ALA A 100 5.56 18.73 -37.59
C ALA A 100 5.88 17.24 -37.36
N ASP A 101 6.86 16.71 -38.10
CA ASP A 101 7.35 15.34 -37.91
C ASP A 101 7.94 15.17 -36.50
N LEU A 102 8.72 16.14 -36.02
CA LEU A 102 9.24 16.11 -34.65
C LEU A 102 8.13 16.12 -33.61
N TYR A 103 7.05 16.89 -33.79
CA TYR A 103 5.91 16.88 -32.86
C TYR A 103 5.19 15.53 -32.85
N MET A 104 5.06 14.87 -34.00
CA MET A 104 4.48 13.54 -34.09
C MET A 104 5.34 12.51 -33.35
N GLU A 105 6.65 12.46 -33.64
CA GLU A 105 7.58 11.55 -32.96
C GLU A 105 7.64 11.81 -31.45
N THR A 106 7.67 13.09 -31.05
CA THR A 106 7.61 13.51 -29.65
C THR A 106 6.32 13.02 -28.99
N TYR A 107 5.19 13.18 -29.66
CA TYR A 107 3.90 12.70 -29.16
C TYR A 107 3.93 11.18 -28.95
N GLN A 108 4.41 10.40 -29.92
CA GLN A 108 4.45 8.94 -29.83
C GLN A 108 5.32 8.44 -28.66
N VAL A 109 6.49 9.04 -28.46
CA VAL A 109 7.38 8.71 -27.33
C VAL A 109 6.71 9.04 -26.01
N LEU A 110 6.12 10.24 -25.89
CA LEU A 110 5.45 10.65 -24.66
C LEU A 110 4.18 9.86 -24.40
N ASP A 111 3.42 9.47 -25.43
CA ASP A 111 2.17 8.71 -25.27
C ASP A 111 2.41 7.34 -24.63
N LEU A 112 3.50 6.66 -24.98
CA LEU A 112 3.89 5.41 -24.34
C LEU A 112 4.07 5.59 -22.82
N GLU A 113 4.76 6.65 -22.41
CA GLU A 113 4.98 6.95 -21.00
C GLU A 113 3.70 7.41 -20.30
N MET A 114 2.85 8.20 -20.96
CA MET A 114 1.55 8.61 -20.42
C MET A 114 0.59 7.43 -20.30
N SER A 115 0.69 6.43 -21.19
CA SER A 115 -0.08 5.19 -21.11
C SER A 115 0.22 4.42 -19.81
N ARG A 116 1.49 4.35 -19.40
CA ARG A 116 1.88 3.77 -18.10
C ARG A 116 1.29 4.53 -16.92
N LEU A 117 1.23 5.87 -16.99
CA LEU A 117 0.61 6.69 -15.95
C LEU A 117 -0.92 6.49 -15.90
N ARG A 118 -1.59 6.35 -17.06
CA ARG A 118 -3.01 5.98 -17.14
C ARG A 118 -3.27 4.59 -16.55
N GLU A 119 -2.38 3.64 -16.78
CA GLU A 119 -2.46 2.31 -16.19
C GLU A 119 -2.40 2.38 -14.66
N ILE A 120 -1.45 3.14 -14.10
CA ILE A 120 -1.34 3.37 -12.65
C ILE A 120 -2.61 4.03 -12.10
N GLN A 121 -3.14 5.05 -12.80
CA GLN A 121 -4.38 5.74 -12.41
C GLN A 121 -5.59 4.79 -12.37
N ARG A 122 -5.73 3.91 -13.36
CA ARG A 122 -6.80 2.89 -13.41
C ARG A 122 -6.60 1.80 -12.35
N TRP A 123 -5.37 1.33 -12.21
CA TRP A 123 -5.02 0.27 -11.26
C TRP A 123 -5.26 0.70 -9.82
N GLN A 124 -4.81 1.90 -9.43
CA GLN A 124 -4.99 2.39 -8.06
C GLN A 124 -6.48 2.53 -7.71
N ALA A 125 -7.33 2.89 -8.69
CA ALA A 125 -8.77 2.99 -8.49
C ALA A 125 -9.38 1.60 -8.21
N SER A 126 -8.97 0.59 -8.98
CA SER A 126 -9.39 -0.79 -8.76
C SER A 126 -8.88 -1.34 -7.43
N ALA A 127 -7.62 -1.09 -7.09
CA ALA A 127 -6.99 -1.54 -5.85
C ALA A 127 -7.63 -0.92 -4.62
N ALA A 128 -7.92 0.39 -4.66
CA ALA A 128 -8.62 1.11 -3.60
C ALA A 128 -10.03 0.54 -3.35
N SER A 129 -10.79 0.32 -4.42
CA SER A 129 -12.15 -0.24 -4.33
C SER A 129 -12.15 -1.66 -3.74
N LYS A 130 -11.22 -2.52 -4.20
CA LYS A 130 -11.06 -3.89 -3.70
C LYS A 130 -10.61 -3.92 -2.23
N LEU A 131 -9.68 -3.04 -1.84
CA LEU A 131 -9.24 -2.93 -0.45
C LEU A 131 -10.38 -2.48 0.47
N ALA A 132 -11.15 -1.47 0.07
CA ALA A 132 -12.29 -0.99 0.84
C ALA A 132 -13.38 -2.08 1.00
N ALA A 133 -13.70 -2.79 -0.08
CA ALA A 133 -14.64 -3.91 -0.05
C ALA A 133 -14.15 -5.07 0.84
N ASP A 134 -12.86 -5.39 0.81
CA ASP A 134 -12.26 -6.41 1.67
C ASP A 134 -12.31 -6.02 3.15
N MET A 135 -11.99 -4.76 3.49
CA MET A 135 -12.16 -4.24 4.85
C MET A 135 -13.62 -4.35 5.31
N GLN A 136 -14.58 -3.94 4.47
CA GLN A 136 -16.00 -4.00 4.81
C GLN A 136 -16.47 -5.43 5.15
N ARG A 137 -15.85 -6.47 4.57
CA ARG A 137 -16.22 -7.87 4.81
C ARG A 137 -16.10 -8.26 6.29
N PHE A 138 -15.13 -7.69 7.00
CA PHE A 138 -14.92 -7.94 8.42
C PHE A 138 -15.80 -7.09 9.34
N SER A 139 -16.54 -6.13 8.77
CA SER A 139 -17.55 -5.34 9.48
C SER A 139 -18.94 -6.01 9.49
N ARG A 140 -19.10 -7.18 8.87
CA ARG A 140 -20.35 -7.97 8.90
C ARG A 140 -20.53 -8.64 10.26
N PRO A 141 -21.76 -8.74 10.81
CA PRO A 141 -22.00 -9.31 12.14
C PRO A 141 -21.36 -10.69 12.37
N GLU A 142 -21.39 -11.57 11.36
CA GLU A 142 -20.84 -12.94 11.46
C GLU A 142 -19.31 -12.94 11.51
N ARG A 143 -18.67 -11.97 10.86
CA ARG A 143 -17.21 -11.86 10.78
C ARG A 143 -16.63 -10.94 11.86
N ARG A 144 -17.44 -10.03 12.44
CA ARG A 144 -17.02 -9.15 13.55
C ARG A 144 -16.54 -9.92 14.78
N ILE A 145 -17.09 -11.10 15.04
CA ILE A 145 -16.70 -11.93 16.20
C ILE A 145 -15.31 -12.54 16.02
N ASN A 146 -14.99 -13.00 14.80
CA ASN A 146 -13.71 -13.69 14.53
C ASN A 146 -12.61 -12.74 14.03
N GLY A 147 -13.00 -11.63 13.39
CA GLY A 147 -12.08 -10.65 12.80
C GLY A 147 -11.24 -11.21 11.64
N PRO A 148 -10.37 -10.36 11.07
CA PRO A 148 -9.34 -10.79 10.13
C PRO A 148 -8.22 -11.56 10.83
N THR A 149 -7.63 -12.54 10.14
CA THR A 149 -6.42 -13.22 10.62
C THR A 149 -5.21 -12.26 10.56
N ILE A 150 -4.13 -12.60 11.28
CA ILE A 150 -2.87 -11.81 11.25
C ILE A 150 -2.33 -11.67 9.81
N THR A 151 -2.38 -12.74 9.02
CA THR A 151 -1.97 -12.71 7.61
C THR A 151 -2.82 -11.74 6.80
N HIS A 152 -4.13 -11.70 7.05
CA HIS A 152 -5.05 -10.80 6.37
C HIS A 152 -4.84 -9.33 6.74
N LEU A 153 -4.60 -9.05 8.03
CA LEU A 153 -4.18 -7.73 8.50
C LEU A 153 -2.92 -7.27 7.78
N TRP A 154 -1.90 -8.12 7.68
CA TRP A 154 -0.68 -7.81 6.94
C TRP A 154 -0.92 -7.57 5.45
N SER A 155 -1.76 -8.36 4.79
CA SER A 155 -2.09 -8.14 3.37
C SER A 155 -2.81 -6.80 3.15
N MET A 156 -3.74 -6.41 4.03
CA MET A 156 -4.37 -5.09 3.98
C MET A 156 -3.33 -3.96 4.16
N LEU A 157 -2.45 -4.09 5.15
CA LEU A 157 -1.39 -3.09 5.43
C LEU A 157 -0.37 -2.99 4.30
N LYS A 158 0.04 -4.13 3.72
CA LYS A 158 0.97 -4.17 2.58
C LYS A 158 0.36 -3.53 1.33
N LEU A 159 -0.92 -3.74 1.06
CA LEU A 159 -1.58 -3.07 -0.07
C LEU A 159 -1.71 -1.57 0.17
N LEU A 160 -2.09 -1.16 1.39
CA LEU A 160 -2.12 0.26 1.78
C LEU A 160 -0.74 0.91 1.63
N ASP A 161 0.32 0.22 2.04
CA ASP A 161 1.70 0.70 1.90
C ASP A 161 2.09 0.95 0.44
N VAL A 162 1.72 0.03 -0.46
CA VAL A 162 1.95 0.20 -1.90
C VAL A 162 1.20 1.43 -2.44
N LEU A 163 -0.05 1.67 -2.03
CA LEU A 163 -0.80 2.87 -2.41
C LEU A 163 -0.12 4.15 -1.92
N VAL A 164 0.36 4.16 -0.67
CA VAL A 164 1.12 5.29 -0.09
C VAL A 164 2.42 5.54 -0.84
N GLN A 165 3.17 4.48 -1.16
CA GLN A 165 4.42 4.58 -1.91
C GLN A 165 4.21 5.14 -3.32
N LEU A 166 3.18 4.68 -4.03
CA LEU A 166 2.85 5.16 -5.38
C LEU A 166 2.51 6.65 -5.36
N ASP A 167 1.72 7.10 -4.39
CA ASP A 167 1.34 8.50 -4.27
C ASP A 167 2.56 9.38 -3.97
N HIS A 168 3.42 8.93 -3.05
CA HIS A 168 4.66 9.65 -2.74
C HIS A 168 5.62 9.71 -3.94
N LEU A 169 5.84 8.58 -4.63
CA LEU A 169 6.69 8.50 -5.82
C LEU A 169 6.20 9.41 -6.94
N LYS A 170 4.89 9.38 -7.21
CA LYS A 170 4.23 10.26 -8.17
C LYS A 170 4.53 11.73 -7.84
N ASN A 171 4.34 12.12 -6.58
CA ASN A 171 4.48 13.51 -6.15
C ASN A 171 5.95 13.96 -6.04
N ALA A 172 6.89 13.05 -5.83
CA ALA A 172 8.33 13.33 -5.77
C ALA A 172 8.97 13.59 -7.15
N LYS A 173 8.33 13.15 -8.24
CA LYS A 173 8.91 13.17 -9.59
C LYS A 173 8.48 14.40 -10.40
N ALA A 174 9.23 15.49 -10.26
CA ALA A 174 9.01 16.73 -11.04
C ALA A 174 9.10 16.55 -12.56
N SER A 175 9.72 15.48 -13.06
CA SER A 175 9.76 15.15 -14.49
C SER A 175 8.39 14.80 -15.07
N ILE A 176 7.51 14.16 -14.28
CA ILE A 176 6.20 13.71 -14.73
C ILE A 176 5.30 14.88 -15.17
N PRO A 177 5.05 15.92 -14.35
CA PRO A 177 4.23 17.05 -14.78
C PRO A 177 4.84 17.85 -15.94
N ASN A 178 6.18 17.88 -16.05
CA ASN A 178 6.88 18.53 -17.16
C ASN A 178 6.65 17.78 -18.48
N ASP A 179 6.87 16.47 -18.48
CA ASP A 179 6.66 15.62 -19.65
C ASP A 179 5.18 15.60 -20.06
N PHE A 180 4.26 15.55 -19.08
CA PHE A 180 2.83 15.64 -19.32
C PHE A 180 2.42 16.98 -19.96
N SER A 181 3.01 18.09 -19.52
CA SER A 181 2.73 19.41 -20.11
C SER A 181 3.17 19.48 -21.59
N TRP A 182 4.29 18.83 -21.93
CA TRP A 182 4.72 18.71 -23.33
C TRP A 182 3.80 17.80 -24.13
N TYR A 183 3.40 16.66 -23.55
CA TYR A 183 2.45 15.74 -24.17
C TYR A 183 1.13 16.44 -24.51
N LYS A 184 0.56 17.27 -23.61
CA LYS A 184 -0.64 18.06 -23.91
C LYS A 184 -0.45 19.02 -25.10
N ARG A 185 0.72 19.68 -25.18
CA ARG A 185 1.03 20.60 -26.27
C ARG A 185 1.16 19.87 -27.60
N THR A 186 1.89 18.76 -27.63
CA THR A 186 2.08 17.99 -28.86
C THR A 186 0.78 17.32 -29.29
N PHE A 187 0.00 16.77 -28.36
CA PHE A 187 -1.35 16.25 -28.62
C PHE A 187 -2.21 17.27 -29.36
N THR A 188 -2.28 18.52 -28.89
CA THR A 188 -3.07 19.58 -29.53
C THR A 188 -2.65 19.86 -30.99
N GLN A 189 -1.36 19.69 -31.30
CA GLN A 189 -0.84 19.90 -32.66
C GLN A 189 -1.12 18.72 -33.58
N VAL A 190 -1.01 17.49 -33.07
CA VAL A 190 -1.10 16.27 -33.89
C VAL A 190 -2.51 15.70 -34.01
N SER A 191 -3.39 15.99 -33.05
CA SER A 191 -4.70 15.35 -32.94
C SER A 191 -5.79 16.00 -33.79
N ILE A 192 -5.51 17.08 -34.53
CA ILE A 192 -6.52 17.93 -35.21
C ILE A 192 -7.45 17.12 -36.15
N GLN A 193 -6.95 16.03 -36.72
CA GLN A 193 -7.65 15.21 -37.72
C GLN A 193 -8.20 13.90 -37.17
N TRP A 194 -8.10 13.63 -35.87
CA TRP A 194 -8.53 12.37 -35.28
C TRP A 194 -10.04 12.34 -35.04
N GLN A 195 -10.65 11.15 -35.09
CA GLN A 195 -12.11 11.01 -34.95
C GLN A 195 -12.56 11.03 -33.47
N ASP A 196 -11.71 10.55 -32.55
CA ASP A 196 -12.05 10.37 -31.12
C ASP A 196 -11.45 11.45 -30.20
N ILE A 197 -11.23 12.67 -30.72
CA ILE A 197 -10.50 13.74 -30.00
C ILE A 197 -11.16 14.08 -28.66
N ASP A 198 -12.49 14.13 -28.59
CA ASP A 198 -13.21 14.56 -27.39
C ASP A 198 -13.05 13.57 -26.23
N SER A 199 -13.15 12.27 -26.51
CA SER A 199 -12.91 11.22 -25.50
C SER A 199 -11.45 11.22 -25.03
N MET A 200 -10.49 11.37 -25.95
CA MET A 200 -9.08 11.47 -25.59
C MET A 200 -8.77 12.73 -24.75
N ARG A 201 -9.50 13.83 -24.98
CA ARG A 201 -9.38 15.05 -24.16
C ARG A 201 -9.91 14.84 -22.75
N GLU A 202 -11.02 14.13 -22.59
CA GLU A 202 -11.56 13.78 -21.27
C GLU A 202 -10.57 12.93 -20.48
N GLU A 203 -10.03 11.86 -21.08
CA GLU A 203 -8.99 11.04 -20.44
C GLU A 203 -7.74 11.85 -20.07
N LEU A 204 -7.37 12.82 -20.92
CA LEU A 204 -6.24 13.71 -20.68
C LEU A 204 -6.48 14.63 -19.49
N ASP A 205 -7.69 15.16 -19.36
CA ASP A 205 -8.06 16.05 -18.26
C ASP A 205 -8.18 15.27 -16.93
N ASP A 206 -8.72 14.05 -16.96
CA ASP A 206 -8.71 13.14 -15.81
C ASP A 206 -7.29 12.81 -15.35
N LEU A 207 -6.40 12.48 -16.30
CA LEU A 207 -4.99 12.24 -16.00
C LEU A 207 -4.32 13.52 -15.45
N GLN A 208 -4.66 14.70 -15.96
CA GLN A 208 -4.14 15.96 -15.44
C GLN A 208 -4.53 16.17 -13.98
N ILE A 209 -5.80 15.92 -13.63
CA ILE A 209 -6.29 16.03 -12.25
C ILE A 209 -5.55 15.06 -11.35
N PHE A 210 -5.40 13.80 -11.79
CA PHE A 210 -4.64 12.79 -11.07
C PHE A 210 -3.21 13.25 -10.82
N LEU A 211 -2.47 13.66 -11.86
CA LEU A 211 -1.07 14.06 -11.77
C LEU A 211 -0.86 15.31 -10.91
N SER A 212 -1.76 16.28 -10.99
CA SER A 212 -1.64 17.57 -10.29
C SER A 212 -2.08 17.51 -8.83
N THR A 213 -3.01 16.61 -8.49
CA THR A 213 -3.50 16.47 -7.13
C THR A 213 -2.49 15.71 -6.27
N ARG A 214 -2.01 16.34 -5.20
CA ARG A 214 -1.21 15.68 -4.17
C ARG A 214 -2.12 14.74 -3.37
N TRP A 215 -1.61 13.57 -2.98
CA TRP A 215 -2.37 12.55 -2.26
C TRP A 215 -3.59 11.99 -3.03
N ALA A 216 -3.59 12.06 -4.37
CA ALA A 216 -4.73 11.66 -5.20
C ALA A 216 -5.17 10.21 -4.99
N ILE A 217 -4.22 9.30 -4.76
CA ILE A 217 -4.49 7.87 -4.56
C ILE A 217 -5.16 7.67 -3.21
N LEU A 218 -4.65 8.31 -2.15
CA LEU A 218 -5.26 8.23 -0.82
C LEU A 218 -6.64 8.89 -0.76
N LEU A 219 -6.84 10.01 -1.46
CA LEU A 219 -8.16 10.64 -1.54
C LEU A 219 -9.17 9.74 -2.24
N ASN A 220 -8.76 9.05 -3.30
CA ASN A 220 -9.60 8.05 -3.96
C ASN A 220 -9.91 6.87 -3.02
N LEU A 221 -8.92 6.36 -2.28
CA LEU A 221 -9.14 5.32 -1.26
C LEU A 221 -10.17 5.75 -0.21
N HIS A 222 -10.07 6.99 0.28
CA HIS A 222 -11.04 7.52 1.23
C HIS A 222 -12.46 7.57 0.64
N VAL A 223 -12.61 7.97 -0.63
CA VAL A 223 -13.91 7.94 -1.32
C VAL A 223 -14.46 6.51 -1.41
N GLU A 224 -13.62 5.55 -1.77
CA GLU A 224 -14.03 4.13 -1.83
C GLU A 224 -14.43 3.59 -0.46
N MET A 225 -13.67 3.91 0.60
CA MET A 225 -14.03 3.55 1.98
C MET A 225 -15.33 4.20 2.43
N PHE A 226 -15.60 5.45 2.04
CA PHE A 226 -16.87 6.11 2.39
C PHE A 226 -18.07 5.46 1.69
N ARG A 227 -17.89 4.90 0.49
CA ARG A 227 -18.94 4.15 -0.23
C ARG A 227 -19.33 2.85 0.46
N VAL A 228 -18.42 2.27 1.26
CA VAL A 228 -18.66 1.03 1.99
C VAL A 228 -18.87 1.31 3.49
N ASN A 229 -20.07 1.00 3.99
CA ASN A 229 -20.41 1.27 5.40
C ASN A 229 -19.52 0.49 6.39
N ASN A 230 -19.22 1.09 7.54
CA ASN A 230 -18.56 0.48 8.71
C ASN A 230 -17.08 0.09 8.55
N VAL A 231 -16.31 0.71 7.65
CA VAL A 231 -14.85 0.44 7.54
C VAL A 231 -14.06 0.92 8.76
N GLU A 232 -14.58 1.90 9.51
CA GLU A 232 -13.95 2.49 10.70
C GLU A 232 -13.57 1.45 11.77
N ASP A 233 -14.39 0.41 11.94
CA ASP A 233 -14.12 -0.68 12.89
C ASP A 233 -12.79 -1.40 12.55
N ILE A 234 -12.54 -1.61 11.25
CA ILE A 234 -11.35 -2.31 10.75
C ILE A 234 -10.14 -1.38 10.74
N LEU A 235 -10.32 -0.09 10.44
CA LEU A 235 -9.23 0.88 10.57
C LEU A 235 -8.69 0.91 12.01
N GLN A 236 -9.56 0.86 13.02
CA GLN A 236 -9.14 0.80 14.42
C GLN A 236 -8.38 -0.49 14.75
N VAL A 237 -8.83 -1.64 14.24
CA VAL A 237 -8.11 -2.92 14.41
C VAL A 237 -6.72 -2.84 13.78
N LEU A 238 -6.59 -2.28 12.58
CA LEU A 238 -5.32 -2.10 11.89
C LEU A 238 -4.38 -1.15 12.65
N ILE A 239 -4.89 -0.05 13.23
CA ILE A 239 -4.09 0.87 14.03
C ILE A 239 -3.59 0.19 15.31
N VAL A 240 -4.47 -0.53 16.03
CA VAL A 240 -4.07 -1.28 17.23
C VAL A 240 -2.98 -2.28 16.87
N PHE A 241 -3.19 -3.07 15.83
CA PHE A 241 -2.21 -4.05 15.35
C PHE A 241 -0.86 -3.41 15.00
N ALA A 242 -0.86 -2.30 14.26
CA ALA A 242 0.36 -1.59 13.88
C ALA A 242 1.11 -1.01 15.09
N VAL A 243 0.39 -0.39 16.02
CA VAL A 243 0.98 0.19 17.24
C VAL A 243 1.54 -0.89 18.15
N GLU A 244 0.81 -1.98 18.39
CA GLU A 244 1.28 -3.11 19.19
C GLU A 244 2.48 -3.79 18.53
N SER A 245 2.45 -3.99 17.22
CA SER A 245 3.57 -4.57 16.47
C SER A 245 4.84 -3.72 16.56
N LEU A 246 4.71 -2.39 16.51
CA LEU A 246 5.84 -1.46 16.59
C LEU A 246 6.41 -1.30 18.01
N GLU A 247 5.57 -1.46 19.04
CA GLU A 247 6.00 -1.30 20.44
C GLU A 247 6.50 -2.60 21.09
N LEU A 248 5.94 -3.76 20.72
CA LEU A 248 6.25 -5.02 21.37
C LEU A 248 7.56 -5.66 20.90
N ASP A 249 8.32 -5.01 20.01
CA ASP A 249 9.49 -5.58 19.32
C ASP A 249 9.27 -7.06 18.98
N PHE A 250 8.06 -7.37 18.47
CA PHE A 250 7.87 -8.61 17.71
C PHE A 250 9.00 -8.65 16.69
N ALA A 251 9.57 -9.83 16.43
CA ALA A 251 10.73 -9.99 15.55
C ALA A 251 10.39 -9.61 14.08
N LEU A 252 10.13 -8.34 13.84
CA LEU A 252 9.79 -7.70 12.60
C LEU A 252 11.09 -7.54 11.83
N LEU A 253 11.06 -7.92 10.56
CA LEU A 253 12.12 -7.53 9.66
C LEU A 253 12.04 -6.00 9.45
N PHE A 254 13.18 -5.36 9.21
CA PHE A 254 13.22 -3.91 8.91
C PHE A 254 12.18 -3.47 7.86
N PRO A 255 11.97 -4.18 6.74
CA PRO A 255 10.94 -3.82 5.77
C PRO A 255 9.53 -3.80 6.36
N GLU A 256 9.20 -4.73 7.26
CA GLU A 256 7.89 -4.83 7.91
C GLU A 256 7.68 -3.70 8.91
N ARG A 257 8.72 -3.36 9.70
CA ARG A 257 8.70 -2.18 10.55
C ARG A 257 8.43 -0.92 9.73
N HIS A 258 9.12 -0.75 8.60
CA HIS A 258 8.95 0.43 7.74
C HIS A 258 7.56 0.51 7.11
N ILE A 259 6.95 -0.63 6.73
CA ILE A 259 5.55 -0.69 6.27
C ILE A 259 4.64 -0.07 7.34
N LEU A 260 4.73 -0.55 8.58
CA LEU A 260 3.88 -0.08 9.68
C LEU A 260 4.07 1.43 9.93
N LEU A 261 5.30 1.91 9.92
CA LEU A 261 5.60 3.33 10.12
C LEU A 261 5.06 4.22 8.98
N ARG A 262 5.03 3.74 7.74
CA ARG A 262 4.48 4.48 6.59
C ARG A 262 2.96 4.54 6.62
N VAL A 263 2.29 3.43 6.93
CA VAL A 263 0.82 3.34 6.88
C VAL A 263 0.14 3.90 8.13
N LEU A 264 0.78 3.87 9.30
CA LEU A 264 0.17 4.30 10.56
C LEU A 264 -0.32 5.76 10.54
N PRO A 265 0.43 6.76 10.03
CA PRO A 265 -0.07 8.13 9.88
C PRO A 265 -1.33 8.21 9.02
N VAL A 266 -1.36 7.45 7.93
CA VAL A 266 -2.48 7.42 6.98
C VAL A 266 -3.71 6.79 7.62
N LEU A 267 -3.54 5.66 8.32
CA LEU A 267 -4.63 5.00 9.05
C LEU A 267 -5.24 5.93 10.09
N VAL A 268 -4.42 6.68 10.85
CA VAL A 268 -4.92 7.63 11.86
C VAL A 268 -5.75 8.74 11.21
N VAL A 269 -5.32 9.28 10.06
CA VAL A 269 -6.10 10.28 9.33
C VAL A 269 -7.41 9.71 8.82
N LEU A 270 -7.39 8.50 8.23
CA LEU A 270 -8.60 7.85 7.72
C LEU A 270 -9.60 7.52 8.84
N ALA A 271 -9.11 7.05 10.00
CA ALA A 271 -9.93 6.68 11.16
C ALA A 271 -10.49 7.86 11.96
N THR A 272 -10.16 9.10 11.57
CA THR A 272 -10.61 10.34 12.22
C THR A 272 -11.54 11.15 11.31
N SER A 273 -12.36 10.43 10.54
CA SER A 273 -13.37 10.97 9.63
C SER A 273 -14.51 11.70 10.37
N SER A 274 -14.79 11.34 11.64
CA SER A 274 -15.73 12.04 12.53
C SER A 274 -15.20 12.22 13.97
N GLU A 275 -15.87 13.07 14.75
CA GLU A 275 -15.56 13.27 16.18
C GLU A 275 -15.79 12.00 17.00
N LYS A 276 -16.87 11.26 16.69
CA LYS A 276 -17.20 9.99 17.34
C LYS A 276 -16.12 8.94 17.05
N ASP A 277 -15.67 8.87 15.80
CA ASP A 277 -14.64 7.91 15.39
C ASP A 277 -13.30 8.25 16.05
N SER A 278 -12.95 9.53 16.10
CA SER A 278 -11.78 10.04 16.83
C SER A 278 -11.82 9.66 18.31
N GLU A 279 -12.94 9.90 19.00
CA GLU A 279 -13.09 9.54 20.41
C GLU A 279 -12.95 8.02 20.62
N SER A 280 -13.57 7.23 19.74
CA SER A 280 -13.50 5.77 19.80
C SER A 280 -12.09 5.23 19.56
N LEU A 281 -11.35 5.81 18.62
CA LEU A 281 -9.95 5.49 18.35
C LEU A 281 -9.09 5.77 19.58
N TYR A 282 -9.22 6.97 20.17
CA TYR A 282 -8.37 7.36 21.30
C TYR A 282 -8.71 6.65 22.61
N LYS A 283 -9.90 6.05 22.72
CA LYS A 283 -10.23 5.09 23.79
C LYS A 283 -9.44 3.78 23.65
N ARG A 284 -9.18 3.31 22.43
CA ARG A 284 -8.42 2.08 22.15
C ARG A 284 -6.91 2.32 22.15
N VAL A 285 -6.46 3.40 21.52
CA VAL A 285 -5.05 3.75 21.38
C VAL A 285 -4.81 5.15 21.91
N LYS A 286 -4.08 5.25 23.03
CA LYS A 286 -3.70 6.55 23.60
C LYS A 286 -2.90 7.36 22.59
N ILE A 287 -3.32 8.59 22.32
CA ILE A 287 -2.62 9.52 21.42
C ILE A 287 -1.12 9.70 21.72
N ASN A 288 -0.72 9.57 23.00
CA ASN A 288 0.69 9.64 23.41
C ASN A 288 1.53 8.50 22.81
N ARG A 289 0.97 7.30 22.63
CA ARG A 289 1.65 6.17 21.98
C ARG A 289 1.98 6.51 20.53
N LEU A 290 0.98 7.04 19.80
CA LEU A 290 1.15 7.50 18.42
C LEU A 290 2.22 8.60 18.30
N ILE A 291 2.16 9.62 19.18
CA ILE A 291 3.15 10.71 19.24
C ILE A 291 4.56 10.16 19.46
N ASN A 292 4.73 9.21 20.39
CA ASN A 292 6.03 8.62 20.68
C ASN A 292 6.58 7.84 19.48
N ILE A 293 5.75 7.02 18.82
CA ILE A 293 6.14 6.31 17.60
C ILE A 293 6.63 7.29 16.52
N PHE A 294 5.84 8.32 16.22
CA PHE A 294 6.19 9.29 15.16
C PHE A 294 7.41 10.15 15.51
N LYS A 295 7.67 10.42 16.79
CA LYS A 295 8.89 11.10 17.23
C LYS A 295 10.12 10.19 17.20
N ASN A 296 9.91 8.90 17.44
CA ASN A 296 11.00 7.94 17.48
C ASN A 296 11.55 7.61 16.10
N ASP A 297 10.68 7.64 15.08
CA ASP A 297 11.05 7.40 13.69
C ASP A 297 10.62 8.60 12.83
N PRO A 298 11.30 9.76 12.95
CA PRO A 298 10.88 11.00 12.29
C PRO A 298 11.14 10.99 10.78
N VAL A 299 12.07 10.14 10.32
CA VAL A 299 12.42 9.90 8.92
C VAL A 299 12.39 8.40 8.69
N ILE A 300 11.59 7.97 7.71
CA ILE A 300 11.40 6.55 7.39
C ILE A 300 11.68 6.31 5.90
N PRO A 301 12.29 5.17 5.53
CA PRO A 301 12.48 4.83 4.13
C PRO A 301 11.12 4.69 3.42
N ALA A 302 10.95 5.35 2.28
CA ALA A 302 9.74 5.26 1.46
C ALA A 302 9.92 4.24 0.33
N PHE A 303 10.96 4.46 -0.49
CA PHE A 303 11.38 3.68 -1.64
C PHE A 303 12.88 4.00 -1.84
N PRO A 304 13.78 3.08 -2.23
CA PRO A 304 15.23 3.10 -2.01
C PRO A 304 15.88 4.35 -1.36
N ASP A 305 16.14 5.42 -2.12
CA ASP A 305 16.77 6.67 -1.66
C ASP A 305 15.78 7.79 -1.27
N LEU A 306 14.48 7.54 -1.44
CA LEU A 306 13.39 8.39 -1.04
C LEU A 306 12.97 8.10 0.40
N HIS A 307 12.75 9.18 1.14
CA HIS A 307 12.34 9.14 2.53
C HIS A 307 10.98 9.82 2.70
N LEU A 308 10.30 9.47 3.78
CA LEU A 308 9.05 10.07 4.24
C LEU A 308 9.22 10.54 5.68
N SER A 309 8.37 11.48 6.10
CA SER A 309 8.24 11.86 7.50
C SER A 309 6.79 11.67 7.95
N PRO A 310 6.52 10.84 8.98
CA PRO A 310 5.18 10.69 9.54
C PRO A 310 4.51 12.02 9.87
N ALA A 311 5.24 12.96 10.47
CA ALA A 311 4.74 14.28 10.80
C ALA A 311 4.38 15.10 9.56
N ALA A 312 5.15 14.99 8.47
CA ALA A 312 4.84 15.65 7.20
C ALA A 312 3.56 15.07 6.56
N ILE A 313 3.40 13.75 6.57
CA ILE A 313 2.19 13.08 6.06
C ILE A 313 0.94 13.62 6.78
N LEU A 314 0.97 13.67 8.13
CA LEU A 314 -0.16 14.18 8.92
C LEU A 314 -0.47 15.64 8.61
N LYS A 315 0.57 16.50 8.52
CA LYS A 315 0.41 17.93 8.18
C LYS A 315 -0.17 18.12 6.78
N GLU A 316 0.35 17.41 5.79
CA GLU A 316 -0.12 17.52 4.41
C GLU A 316 -1.54 16.98 4.24
N LEU A 317 -1.88 15.86 4.88
CA LEU A 317 -3.24 15.31 4.79
C LEU A 317 -4.27 16.18 5.54
N SER A 318 -3.87 16.94 6.56
CA SER A 318 -4.80 17.79 7.33
C SER A 318 -5.59 18.79 6.48
N MET A 319 -5.05 19.23 5.32
CA MET A 319 -5.77 20.14 4.42
C MET A 319 -6.94 19.48 3.70
N TYR A 320 -6.92 18.15 3.55
CA TYR A 320 -7.97 17.38 2.89
C TYR A 320 -8.98 16.80 3.89
N PHE A 321 -8.55 16.55 5.12
CA PHE A 321 -9.35 15.91 6.16
C PHE A 321 -9.70 16.90 7.29
N GLN A 322 -10.77 17.68 7.08
CA GLN A 322 -11.19 18.76 8.01
C GLN A 322 -11.44 18.30 9.45
N LYS A 323 -11.89 17.05 9.66
CA LYS A 323 -12.10 16.54 11.02
C LYS A 323 -10.78 16.20 11.70
N PHE A 324 -9.81 15.68 10.95
CA PHE A 324 -8.45 15.48 11.44
C PHE A 324 -7.71 16.82 11.71
N SER A 325 -8.01 17.89 10.99
CA SER A 325 -7.34 19.19 11.19
C SER A 325 -7.53 19.79 12.59
N SER A 326 -8.51 19.29 13.36
CA SER A 326 -8.72 19.65 14.77
C SER A 326 -7.71 19.00 15.73
N GLN A 327 -6.93 18.00 15.28
CA GLN A 327 -6.00 17.22 16.09
C GLN A 327 -4.65 17.91 16.28
N THR A 328 -4.66 19.08 16.93
CA THR A 328 -3.49 19.96 17.08
C THR A 328 -2.26 19.24 17.63
N ARG A 329 -2.43 18.27 18.55
CA ARG A 329 -1.32 17.54 19.18
C ARG A 329 -0.50 16.67 18.20
N LEU A 330 -1.15 16.13 17.16
CA LEU A 330 -0.49 15.36 16.12
C LEU A 330 0.10 16.27 15.03
N LEU A 331 -0.51 17.44 14.82
CA LEU A 331 -0.06 18.42 13.84
C LEU A 331 1.11 19.29 14.34
N THR A 332 1.31 19.39 15.65
CA THR A 332 2.46 20.09 16.25
C THR A 332 3.70 19.21 16.45
N LEU A 333 3.73 18.02 15.82
CA LEU A 333 4.92 17.19 15.81
C LEU A 333 6.08 17.96 15.14
N PRO A 334 7.28 17.93 15.75
CA PRO A 334 8.44 18.62 15.20
C PRO A 334 8.82 18.03 13.85
N ALA A 335 9.29 18.89 12.95
CA ALA A 335 9.90 18.42 11.71
C ALA A 335 11.22 17.69 12.03
N PRO A 336 11.71 16.80 11.14
CA PRO A 336 12.95 16.06 11.39
C PRO A 336 14.17 16.92 11.74
N HIS A 337 14.27 18.12 11.17
CA HIS A 337 15.38 19.05 11.42
C HIS A 337 15.25 19.84 12.75
N GLU A 338 14.09 19.77 13.41
CA GLU A 338 13.83 20.40 14.71
C GLU A 338 14.12 19.44 15.88
N LEU A 339 14.33 18.15 15.59
CA LEU A 339 14.66 17.15 16.60
C LEU A 339 16.15 17.19 16.94
N PRO A 340 16.52 17.02 18.22
CA PRO A 340 17.92 16.90 18.59
C PRO A 340 18.53 15.68 17.90
N PRO A 341 19.81 15.74 17.49
CA PRO A 341 20.50 14.58 16.97
C PRO A 341 20.50 13.47 18.03
N ARG A 342 20.10 12.27 17.64
CA ARG A 342 20.24 11.10 18.51
C ARG A 342 21.70 10.72 18.62
N GLU A 343 22.14 10.42 19.83
CA GLU A 343 23.46 9.83 20.03
C GLU A 343 23.47 8.40 19.48
N ALA A 344 24.61 7.92 18.99
CA ALA A 344 24.72 6.56 18.43
C ALA A 344 24.31 5.46 19.44
N GLN A 345 24.38 5.77 20.74
CA GLN A 345 23.98 4.87 21.84
C GLN A 345 22.46 4.82 22.07
N GLU A 346 21.70 5.72 21.46
CA GLU A 346 20.23 5.79 21.55
C GLU A 346 19.52 5.04 20.41
N TYR A 347 20.28 4.49 19.46
CA TYR A 347 19.75 3.57 18.46
C TYR A 347 19.72 2.16 19.06
N PRO A 348 18.54 1.52 19.17
CA PRO A 348 18.39 0.17 19.73
C PRO A 348 19.10 -0.91 18.90
#